data_AF-A0A9E3XWX7-F1
#
_entry.id   AF-A0A9E3XWX7-F1
#
_cell.length_a   1.000
_cell.length_b   1.000
_cell.length_c   1.000
_cell.angle_alpha   90.00
_cell.angle_beta   90.00
_cell.angle_gamma   90.00
#
_symmetry.space_group_name_H-M   'P 1'
#
loop_
_entity.id
_entity.type
_entity.pdbx_description
1 polymer ?
#
loop_
_entity_poly.entity_id
_entity_poly.type
_entity_poly.pdbx_seq_one_letter_code
_entity_poly.pdbx_strand_id
1 'polypeptide(L)'
;MSVLGIAAIAGRLIAGEEVGVDSDGHITSHSWLLPDKAELIWGTLSSLLIFGLLWKFAGPAIKKSMAARTERIQKELDAAAADKAAAATEAAEIRQAKGDIDAARARILGEAEEQAALVLSEGRARLEQEISDLRTRTTAEIASMGSRAGDELRAEIARLSHAAVDHVVKGSLDDSTQQELIESFISRVGASA
;
A
#
# COMPACT_ATOMS: atom_id res chain seq x y z
N MET A 1 53.40 42.14 -114.33
CA MET A 1 52.86 41.38 -115.49
C MET A 1 52.03 40.22 -114.93
N SER A 2 50.70 40.28 -115.10
CA SER A 2 49.78 39.21 -115.54
C SER A 2 50.34 37.76 -115.62
N VAL A 3 49.66 36.64 -115.33
CA VAL A 3 48.24 36.22 -115.12
C VAL A 3 48.26 34.81 -114.46
N LEU A 4 47.10 34.35 -113.95
CA LEU A 4 46.63 32.95 -113.77
C LEU A 4 46.90 32.34 -112.38
N GLY A 5 45.91 31.83 -111.64
CA GLY A 5 44.51 31.53 -111.97
C GLY A 5 43.81 30.92 -110.75
N ILE A 6 42.52 31.21 -110.67
CA ILE A 6 41.53 30.86 -109.63
C ILE A 6 41.16 29.37 -109.68
N ALA A 7 41.11 28.70 -108.52
CA ALA A 7 40.22 27.58 -108.15
C ALA A 7 40.68 27.00 -106.79
N ALA A 8 39.87 26.69 -105.78
CA ALA A 8 38.44 26.77 -105.61
C ALA A 8 38.16 26.79 -104.09
N ILE A 9 37.29 27.71 -103.68
CA ILE A 9 36.66 27.76 -102.37
C ILE A 9 35.50 26.77 -102.42
N ALA A 10 35.61 25.62 -101.76
CA ALA A 10 34.48 24.73 -101.49
C ALA A 10 34.85 23.69 -100.42
N GLY A 11 34.76 24.05 -99.15
CA GLY A 11 35.02 23.11 -98.05
C GLY A 11 35.13 23.76 -96.69
N ARG A 12 34.25 24.72 -96.37
CA ARG A 12 34.14 25.29 -95.02
C ARG A 12 32.69 25.13 -94.57
N LEU A 13 32.36 24.00 -93.96
CA LEU A 13 31.18 23.83 -93.12
C LEU A 13 31.35 22.54 -92.29
N ILE A 14 31.08 22.64 -90.98
CA ILE A 14 31.20 21.64 -89.91
C ILE A 14 32.50 21.78 -89.10
N ALA A 15 32.31 21.96 -87.78
CA ALA A 15 33.28 22.26 -86.73
C ALA A 15 33.80 23.70 -86.72
N GLY A 16 33.05 24.59 -86.06
CA GLY A 16 33.58 25.82 -85.49
C GLY A 16 34.46 25.47 -84.29
N GLU A 17 35.67 25.01 -84.57
CA GLU A 17 36.78 24.99 -83.64
C GLU A 17 37.67 26.16 -84.06
N GLU A 18 37.55 27.28 -83.35
CA GLU A 18 38.55 28.34 -83.47
C GLU A 18 39.85 27.80 -82.87
N VAL A 19 40.67 27.21 -83.75
CA VAL A 19 42.05 26.86 -83.46
C VAL A 19 42.78 28.19 -83.26
N GLY A 20 43.01 28.57 -82.00
CA GLY A 20 43.94 29.63 -81.64
C GLY A 20 45.34 29.21 -82.10
N VAL A 21 45.90 29.96 -83.05
CA VAL A 21 47.27 29.76 -83.55
C VAL A 21 48.14 30.83 -82.92
N ASP A 22 49.16 30.42 -82.16
CA ASP A 22 50.18 31.32 -81.61
C ASP A 22 51.13 31.82 -82.73
N SER A 23 51.88 32.89 -82.45
CA SER A 23 52.72 33.64 -83.40
C SER A 23 53.80 32.80 -84.13
N ASP A 24 54.01 31.54 -83.75
CA ASP A 24 54.97 30.61 -84.35
C ASP A 24 54.33 29.45 -85.13
N GLY A 25 53.01 29.47 -85.40
CA GLY A 25 52.39 28.60 -86.40
C GLY A 25 52.12 27.15 -85.99
N HIS A 26 51.96 26.85 -84.70
CA HIS A 26 51.61 25.52 -84.20
C HIS A 26 50.12 25.40 -83.83
N ILE A 27 49.50 24.26 -84.15
CA ILE A 27 48.12 23.91 -83.79
C ILE A 27 48.12 23.49 -82.31
N THR A 28 47.48 24.27 -81.42
CA THR A 28 47.33 23.88 -80.02
C THR A 28 46.24 22.82 -79.88
N SER A 29 46.63 21.56 -79.75
CA SER A 29 45.74 20.49 -79.32
C SER A 29 45.53 20.58 -77.81
N HIS A 30 44.30 20.82 -77.38
CA HIS A 30 43.96 20.82 -75.96
C HIS A 30 44.25 19.41 -75.40
N SER A 31 45.15 19.34 -74.43
CA SER A 31 45.51 18.09 -73.79
C SER A 31 44.30 17.57 -72.99
N TRP A 32 43.55 16.62 -73.55
CA TRP A 32 42.34 16.03 -72.97
C TRP A 32 42.50 15.59 -71.50
N LEU A 33 43.72 15.21 -71.09
CA LEU A 33 44.00 14.70 -69.76
C LEU A 33 44.61 15.72 -68.79
N LEU A 34 45.20 16.81 -69.29
CA LEU A 34 45.92 17.79 -68.47
C LEU A 34 45.57 19.21 -68.94
N PRO A 35 44.89 20.01 -68.10
CA PRO A 35 44.51 21.37 -68.44
C PRO A 35 45.75 22.26 -68.60
N ASP A 36 45.53 23.44 -69.19
CA ASP A 36 46.61 24.39 -69.43
C ASP A 36 47.34 24.75 -68.13
N LYS A 37 48.66 24.91 -68.20
CA LYS A 37 49.51 25.10 -66.99
C LYS A 37 49.04 26.32 -66.17
N ALA A 38 48.54 27.35 -66.83
CA ALA A 38 47.98 28.55 -66.19
C ALA A 38 46.69 28.24 -65.40
N GLU A 39 45.79 27.42 -65.95
CA GLU A 39 44.57 27.01 -65.26
C GLU A 39 44.86 26.11 -64.06
N LEU A 40 45.86 25.24 -64.17
CA LEU A 40 46.28 24.39 -63.06
C LEU A 40 46.83 25.23 -61.89
N ILE A 41 47.60 26.28 -62.17
CA ILE A 41 48.17 27.17 -61.15
C ILE A 41 47.06 27.98 -60.46
N TRP A 42 46.21 28.66 -61.22
CA TRP A 42 45.13 29.48 -60.67
C TRP A 42 44.01 28.65 -60.04
N GLY A 43 43.70 27.48 -60.60
CA GLY A 43 42.74 26.52 -60.05
C GLY A 43 43.22 25.91 -58.74
N THR A 44 44.50 25.52 -58.66
CA THR A 44 45.09 25.03 -57.41
C THR A 44 45.15 26.13 -56.35
N LEU A 45 45.52 27.36 -56.72
CA LEU A 45 45.55 28.49 -55.81
C LEU A 45 44.15 28.82 -55.25
N SER A 46 43.13 28.81 -56.11
CA SER A 46 41.73 29.04 -55.72
C SER A 46 41.20 27.91 -54.84
N SER A 47 41.52 26.66 -55.17
CA SER A 47 41.16 25.48 -54.38
C SER A 47 41.79 25.51 -52.99
N LEU A 48 43.08 25.88 -52.89
CA LEU A 48 43.77 26.05 -51.60
C LEU A 48 43.18 27.19 -50.77
N LEU A 49 42.81 28.31 -51.40
CA LEU A 49 42.16 29.43 -50.71
C LEU A 49 40.82 29.01 -50.10
N ILE A 50 39.96 28.33 -50.89
CA ILE A 50 38.67 27.81 -50.40
C ILE A 50 38.88 26.74 -49.33
N PHE A 51 39.82 25.82 -49.53
CA PHE A 51 40.13 24.76 -48.57
C PHE A 51 40.65 25.34 -47.24
N GLY A 52 41.51 26.35 -47.29
CA GLY A 52 41.99 27.07 -46.11
C GLY A 52 40.86 27.78 -45.36
N LEU A 53 39.93 28.40 -46.10
CA LEU A 53 38.75 29.04 -45.53
C LEU A 53 37.82 28.00 -44.86
N LEU A 54 37.52 26.89 -45.54
CA LEU A 54 36.73 25.79 -44.99
C LEU A 54 37.40 25.17 -43.77
N TRP A 55 38.71 24.96 -43.79
CA TRP A 55 39.41 24.40 -42.63
C TRP A 55 39.32 25.33 -41.42
N LYS A 56 39.49 26.64 -41.62
CA LYS A 56 39.43 27.63 -40.54
C LYS A 56 38.01 27.85 -40.00
N PHE A 57 36.97 27.77 -40.84
CA PHE A 57 35.59 28.02 -40.42
C PHE A 57 34.78 26.75 -40.11
N ALA A 58 34.88 25.70 -40.91
CA ALA A 58 34.15 24.43 -40.71
C ALA A 58 34.80 23.52 -39.65
N GLY A 59 36.14 23.52 -39.55
CA GLY A 59 36.88 22.77 -38.53
C GLY A 59 36.39 22.98 -37.09
N PRO A 60 36.31 24.24 -36.59
CA PRO A 60 35.82 24.50 -35.24
C PRO A 60 34.34 24.13 -35.05
N ALA A 61 33.49 24.33 -36.07
CA ALA A 61 32.07 23.97 -36.01
C ALA A 61 31.87 22.45 -35.88
N ILE A 62 32.60 21.65 -36.66
CA ILE A 62 32.55 20.18 -36.60
C ILE A 62 33.04 19.68 -35.23
N LYS A 63 34.18 20.19 -34.75
CA LYS A 63 34.73 19.81 -33.43
C LYS A 63 33.75 20.14 -32.30
N LYS A 64 33.13 21.33 -32.33
CA LYS A 64 32.09 21.71 -31.36
C LYS A 64 30.89 20.78 -31.40
N SER A 65 30.43 20.40 -32.60
CA SER A 65 29.29 19.49 -32.76
C SER A 65 29.56 18.09 -32.20
N MET A 66 30.77 17.56 -32.41
CA MET A 66 31.17 16.26 -31.87
C MET A 66 31.33 16.31 -30.36
N ALA A 67 32.02 17.34 -29.83
CA ALA A 67 32.14 17.54 -28.40
C ALA A 67 30.77 17.65 -27.70
N ALA A 68 29.85 18.44 -28.26
CA ALA A 68 28.49 18.59 -27.73
C ALA A 68 27.70 17.26 -27.76
N ARG A 69 27.89 16.44 -28.80
CA ARG A 69 27.28 15.09 -28.86
C ARG A 69 27.84 14.17 -27.79
N THR A 70 29.17 14.14 -27.63
CA THR A 70 29.83 13.33 -26.59
C THR A 70 29.40 13.76 -25.20
N GLU A 71 29.36 15.07 -24.93
CA GLU A 71 28.90 15.62 -23.65
C GLU A 71 27.44 15.24 -23.37
N ARG A 72 26.55 15.35 -24.36
CA ARG A 72 25.14 14.94 -24.22
C ARG A 72 25.03 13.46 -23.91
N ILE A 73 25.75 12.60 -24.63
CA ILE A 73 25.73 11.14 -24.41
C ILE A 73 26.27 10.82 -23.02
N GLN A 74 27.37 11.44 -22.61
CA GLN A 74 27.93 11.24 -21.29
C GLN A 74 26.92 11.64 -20.20
N LYS A 75 26.28 12.80 -20.36
CA LYS A 75 25.24 13.26 -19.44
C LYS A 75 24.05 12.32 -19.38
N GLU A 76 23.60 11.79 -20.52
CA GLU A 76 22.50 10.80 -20.58
C GLU A 76 22.89 9.48 -19.91
N LEU A 77 24.13 9.00 -20.10
CA LEU A 77 24.65 7.81 -19.44
C LEU A 77 24.78 8.00 -17.93
N ASP A 78 25.31 9.14 -17.49
CA ASP A 78 25.47 9.47 -16.08
C ASP A 78 24.09 9.61 -15.40
N ALA A 79 23.12 10.25 -16.06
CA ALA A 79 21.74 10.35 -15.57
C ALA A 79 21.09 8.96 -15.46
N ALA A 80 21.20 8.12 -16.50
CA ALA A 80 20.65 6.76 -16.47
C ALA A 80 21.31 5.88 -15.39
N ALA A 81 22.61 6.04 -15.16
CA ALA A 81 23.32 5.36 -14.09
C ALA A 81 22.85 5.83 -12.70
N ALA A 82 22.65 7.13 -12.51
CA ALA A 82 22.12 7.71 -11.28
C ALA A 82 20.68 7.24 -11.02
N ASP A 83 19.80 7.26 -12.02
CA ASP A 83 18.42 6.80 -11.92
C ASP A 83 18.36 5.31 -11.55
N LYS A 84 19.23 4.47 -12.15
CA LYS A 84 19.33 3.06 -11.82
C LYS A 84 19.78 2.84 -10.37
N ALA A 85 20.76 3.62 -9.90
CA ALA A 85 21.24 3.54 -8.52
C ALA A 85 20.16 4.01 -7.52
N ALA A 86 19.44 5.08 -7.84
CA ALA A 86 18.31 5.57 -7.04
C ALA A 86 17.19 4.52 -6.96
N ALA A 87 16.79 3.94 -8.10
CA ALA A 87 15.76 2.90 -8.14
C ALA A 87 16.18 1.63 -7.36
N ALA A 88 17.46 1.25 -7.41
CA ALA A 88 17.97 0.13 -6.62
C ALA A 88 17.91 0.40 -5.12
N THR A 89 18.24 1.63 -4.71
CA THR A 89 18.17 2.10 -3.31
C THR A 89 16.73 2.11 -2.82
N GLU A 90 15.82 2.74 -3.57
CA GLU A 90 14.38 2.77 -3.26
C GLU A 90 13.79 1.35 -3.16
N ALA A 91 14.17 0.45 -4.09
CA ALA A 91 13.73 -0.93 -4.02
C ALA A 91 14.27 -1.66 -2.78
N ALA A 92 15.48 -1.33 -2.30
CA ALA A 92 16.01 -1.88 -1.06
C ALA A 92 15.25 -1.34 0.17
N GLU A 93 15.00 -0.04 0.22
CA GLU A 93 14.22 0.62 1.28
C GLU A 93 12.79 0.05 1.35
N ILE A 94 12.12 -0.12 0.21
CA ILE A 94 10.77 -0.73 0.15
C ILE A 94 10.80 -2.17 0.68
N ARG A 95 11.82 -2.96 0.34
CA ARG A 95 11.94 -4.35 0.85
C ARG A 95 12.17 -4.37 2.36
N GLN A 96 13.01 -3.46 2.87
CA GLN A 96 13.24 -3.31 4.30
C GLN A 96 11.95 -2.90 5.02
N ALA A 97 11.28 -1.85 4.54
CA ALA A 97 10.02 -1.38 5.10
C ALA A 97 8.93 -2.46 5.10
N LYS A 98 8.87 -3.30 4.05
CA LYS A 98 7.98 -4.48 4.04
C LYS A 98 8.33 -5.48 5.13
N GLY A 99 9.61 -5.80 5.29
CA GLY A 99 10.08 -6.68 6.38
C GLY A 99 9.73 -6.14 7.77
N ASP A 100 9.91 -4.84 7.98
CA ASP A 100 9.56 -4.17 9.23
C ASP A 100 8.04 -4.22 9.50
N ILE A 101 7.21 -4.04 8.46
CA ILE A 101 5.75 -4.16 8.56
C ILE A 101 5.34 -5.60 8.93
N ASP A 102 5.93 -6.61 8.29
CA ASP A 102 5.61 -8.00 8.58
C ASP A 102 6.03 -8.39 10.00
N ALA A 103 7.20 -7.93 10.46
CA ALA A 103 7.64 -8.10 11.84
C ALA A 103 6.71 -7.38 12.83
N ALA A 104 6.29 -6.15 12.54
CA ALA A 104 5.35 -5.40 13.36
C ALA A 104 3.98 -6.09 13.43
N ARG A 105 3.48 -6.62 12.30
CA ARG A 105 2.24 -7.40 12.25
C ARG A 105 2.31 -8.66 13.09
N ALA A 106 3.39 -9.44 12.95
CA ALA A 106 3.60 -10.64 13.75
C ALA A 106 3.62 -10.33 15.25
N ARG A 107 4.28 -9.22 15.65
CA ARG A 107 4.30 -8.76 17.04
C ARG A 107 2.90 -8.37 17.53
N ILE A 108 2.16 -7.56 16.78
CA ILE A 108 0.79 -7.12 17.15
C ILE A 108 -0.15 -8.31 17.28
N LEU A 109 -0.08 -9.28 16.36
CA LEU A 109 -0.89 -10.49 16.44
C LEU A 109 -0.53 -11.36 17.65
N GLY A 110 0.76 -11.51 17.94
CA GLY A 110 1.22 -12.22 19.14
C GLY A 110 0.75 -11.56 20.43
N GLU A 111 0.87 -10.23 20.54
CA GLU A 111 0.37 -9.46 21.68
C GLU A 111 -1.16 -9.59 21.83
N ALA A 112 -1.91 -9.57 20.72
CA ALA A 112 -3.36 -9.73 20.74
C ALA A 112 -3.79 -11.15 21.18
N GLU A 113 -3.08 -12.19 20.73
CA GLU A 113 -3.32 -13.57 21.16
C GLU A 113 -3.04 -13.76 22.66
N GLU A 114 -1.94 -13.20 23.16
CA GLU A 114 -1.60 -13.23 24.58
C GLU A 114 -2.66 -12.49 25.42
N GLN A 115 -3.07 -11.29 25.01
CA GLN A 115 -4.14 -10.54 25.66
C GLN A 115 -5.48 -11.28 25.64
N ALA A 116 -5.84 -11.89 24.50
CA ALA A 116 -7.06 -12.67 24.40
C ALA A 116 -7.05 -13.88 25.35
N ALA A 117 -5.91 -14.58 25.45
CA ALA A 117 -5.73 -15.69 26.38
C ALA A 117 -5.84 -15.23 27.84
N LEU A 118 -5.24 -14.08 28.18
CA LEU A 118 -5.34 -13.48 29.51
C LEU A 118 -6.78 -13.12 29.85
N VAL A 119 -7.49 -12.39 28.99
CA VAL A 119 -8.90 -12.01 29.22
C VAL A 119 -9.81 -13.24 29.35
N LEU A 120 -9.58 -14.30 28.56
CA LEU A 120 -10.34 -15.54 28.69
C LEU A 120 -10.06 -16.26 30.02
N SER A 121 -8.79 -16.29 30.45
CA SER A 121 -8.41 -16.93 31.72
C SER A 121 -8.97 -16.16 32.93
N GLU A 122 -8.84 -14.84 32.92
CA GLU A 122 -9.35 -13.96 33.97
C GLU A 122 -10.88 -13.98 34.00
N GLY A 123 -11.52 -13.91 32.84
CA GLY A 123 -12.98 -13.99 32.72
C GLY A 123 -13.53 -15.31 33.27
N ARG A 124 -12.87 -16.44 32.98
CA ARG A 124 -13.25 -17.75 33.55
C ARG A 124 -13.08 -17.78 35.07
N ALA A 125 -11.98 -17.25 35.59
CA ALA A 125 -11.73 -17.20 37.03
C ALA A 125 -12.77 -16.34 37.76
N ARG A 126 -13.09 -15.16 37.20
CA ARG A 126 -14.14 -14.26 37.73
C ARG A 126 -15.52 -14.94 37.69
N LEU A 127 -15.88 -15.57 36.57
CA LEU A 127 -17.16 -16.29 36.46
C LEU A 127 -17.28 -17.43 37.46
N GLU A 128 -16.23 -18.21 37.69
CA GLU A 128 -16.28 -19.29 38.68
C GLU A 128 -16.50 -18.74 40.10
N GLN A 129 -15.85 -17.63 40.44
CA GLN A 129 -16.06 -16.94 41.70
C GLN A 129 -17.50 -16.41 41.84
N GLU A 130 -18.02 -15.73 40.80
CA GLU A 130 -19.38 -15.22 40.78
C GLU A 130 -20.43 -16.34 40.89
N ILE A 131 -20.21 -17.48 40.23
CA ILE A 131 -21.09 -18.65 40.31
C ILE A 131 -21.07 -19.24 41.73
N SER A 132 -19.90 -19.34 42.36
CA SER A 132 -19.76 -19.84 43.74
C SER A 132 -20.50 -18.93 44.73
N ASP A 133 -20.31 -17.62 44.60
CA ASP A 133 -20.98 -16.62 45.44
C ASP A 133 -22.49 -16.63 45.24
N LEU A 134 -22.93 -16.72 43.98
CA LEU A 134 -24.36 -16.81 43.64
C LEU A 134 -24.98 -18.09 44.22
N ARG A 135 -24.32 -19.25 44.08
CA ARG A 135 -24.79 -20.50 44.67
C ARG A 135 -24.95 -20.38 46.18
N THR A 136 -23.94 -19.82 46.85
CA THR A 136 -23.95 -19.64 48.31
C THR A 136 -25.10 -18.74 48.75
N ARG A 137 -25.31 -17.61 48.07
CA ARG A 137 -26.44 -16.69 48.32
C ARG A 137 -27.78 -17.37 48.08
N THR A 138 -27.96 -18.02 46.93
CA THR A 138 -29.21 -18.71 46.59
C THR A 138 -29.51 -19.84 47.58
N THR A 139 -28.51 -20.61 48.03
CA THR A 139 -28.72 -21.65 49.06
C THR A 139 -29.14 -21.04 50.40
N ALA A 140 -28.54 -19.92 50.81
CA ALA A 140 -28.94 -19.20 52.01
C ALA A 140 -30.37 -18.63 51.91
N GLU A 141 -30.73 -18.10 50.74
CA GLU A 141 -32.09 -17.60 50.45
C GLU A 141 -33.12 -18.74 50.48
N ILE A 142 -32.83 -19.88 49.85
CA ILE A 142 -33.70 -21.06 49.88
C ILE A 142 -33.91 -21.55 51.32
N ALA A 143 -32.85 -21.62 52.13
CA ALA A 143 -32.97 -22.01 53.53
C ALA A 143 -33.83 -21.02 54.33
N SER A 144 -33.65 -19.71 54.11
CA SER A 144 -34.48 -18.69 54.75
C SER A 144 -35.95 -18.77 54.31
N MET A 145 -36.22 -19.02 53.02
CA MET A 145 -37.58 -19.18 52.51
C MET A 145 -38.24 -20.43 53.08
N GLY A 146 -37.50 -21.54 53.18
CA GLY A 146 -37.99 -22.78 53.78
C GLY A 146 -38.36 -22.60 55.27
N SER A 147 -37.53 -21.88 56.04
CA SER A 147 -37.86 -21.55 57.43
C SER A 147 -39.14 -20.73 57.54
N ARG A 148 -39.25 -19.64 56.75
CA ARG A 148 -40.43 -18.76 56.75
C ARG A 148 -41.70 -19.50 56.35
N ALA A 149 -41.65 -20.30 55.29
CA ALA A 149 -42.79 -21.11 54.85
C ALA A 149 -43.19 -22.16 55.90
N GLY A 150 -42.21 -22.76 56.59
CA GLY A 150 -42.47 -23.67 57.69
C GLY A 150 -43.16 -23.01 58.88
N ASP A 151 -42.75 -21.79 59.23
CA ASP A 151 -43.36 -21.02 60.33
C ASP A 151 -44.77 -20.56 59.97
N GLU A 152 -44.99 -20.13 58.72
CA GLU A 152 -46.32 -19.77 58.19
C GLU A 152 -47.26 -20.99 58.19
N LEU A 153 -46.78 -22.17 57.77
CA LEU A 153 -47.55 -23.41 57.80
C LEU A 153 -47.93 -23.81 59.23
N ARG A 154 -47.02 -23.69 60.19
CA ARG A 154 -47.31 -23.97 61.62
C ARG A 154 -48.37 -23.02 62.17
N ALA A 155 -48.27 -21.73 61.86
CA ALA A 155 -49.26 -20.74 62.26
C ALA A 155 -50.65 -21.06 61.68
N GLU A 156 -50.72 -21.46 60.41
CA GLU A 156 -51.98 -21.81 59.76
C GLU A 156 -52.58 -23.11 60.31
N ILE A 157 -51.76 -24.13 60.59
CA ILE A 157 -52.21 -25.35 61.27
C ILE A 157 -52.77 -25.01 62.66
N ALA A 158 -52.08 -24.17 63.44
CA ALA A 158 -52.56 -23.75 64.76
C ALA A 158 -53.91 -23.03 64.68
N ARG A 159 -54.07 -22.13 63.70
CA ARG A 159 -55.32 -21.42 63.42
C ARG A 159 -56.47 -22.37 63.06
N LEU A 160 -56.25 -23.29 62.12
CA LEU A 160 -57.25 -24.29 61.71
C LEU A 160 -57.60 -25.25 62.85
N SER A 161 -56.62 -25.64 63.66
CA SER A 161 -56.82 -26.51 64.82
C SER A 161 -57.66 -25.82 65.89
N HIS A 162 -57.41 -24.55 66.21
CA HIS A 162 -58.26 -23.78 67.11
C HIS A 162 -59.70 -23.66 66.59
N ALA A 163 -59.88 -23.38 65.29
CA ALA A 163 -61.21 -23.31 64.69
C ALA A 163 -61.96 -24.66 64.79
N ALA A 164 -61.26 -25.78 64.59
CA ALA A 164 -61.83 -27.12 64.75
C ALA A 164 -62.20 -27.43 66.22
N VAL A 165 -61.32 -27.09 67.17
CA VAL A 165 -61.58 -27.27 68.61
C VAL A 165 -62.79 -26.45 69.06
N ASP A 166 -62.88 -25.18 68.66
CA ASP A 166 -64.04 -24.32 68.98
C ASP A 166 -65.35 -24.92 68.48
N HIS A 167 -65.35 -25.54 67.30
CA HIS A 167 -66.53 -26.19 66.74
C HIS A 167 -66.89 -27.49 67.47
N VAL A 168 -65.90 -28.33 67.80
CA VAL A 168 -66.12 -29.60 68.54
C VAL A 168 -66.59 -29.34 69.96
N VAL A 169 -65.95 -28.42 70.70
CA VAL A 169 -66.30 -28.08 72.08
C VAL A 169 -67.71 -27.50 72.16
N LYS A 170 -68.08 -26.57 71.26
CA LYS A 170 -69.46 -26.07 71.17
C LYS A 170 -70.48 -27.15 70.83
N GLY A 171 -70.08 -28.16 70.06
CA GLY A 171 -70.94 -29.31 69.72
C GLY A 171 -71.05 -30.37 70.81
N SER A 172 -70.11 -30.45 71.76
CA SER A 172 -70.06 -31.50 72.79
C SER A 172 -70.36 -31.03 74.22
N LEU A 173 -70.60 -29.73 74.45
CA LEU A 173 -71.01 -29.20 75.75
C LEU A 173 -72.49 -29.48 76.00
N ASP A 174 -72.78 -30.45 76.85
CA ASP A 174 -74.10 -30.63 77.48
C ASP A 174 -74.12 -30.05 78.91
N ASP A 175 -75.32 -29.85 79.48
CA ASP A 175 -75.49 -29.26 80.82
C ASP A 175 -74.79 -30.09 81.91
N SER A 176 -74.70 -31.43 81.73
CA SER A 176 -74.07 -32.32 82.72
C SER A 176 -72.55 -32.16 82.76
N THR A 177 -71.92 -32.01 81.60
CA THR A 177 -70.48 -31.81 81.45
C THR A 177 -70.07 -30.42 81.95
N GLN A 178 -70.91 -29.40 81.77
CA GLN A 178 -70.68 -28.08 82.37
C GLN A 178 -70.67 -28.13 83.90
N GLN A 179 -71.62 -28.84 84.51
CA GLN A 179 -71.69 -28.96 85.97
C GLN A 179 -70.45 -29.65 86.56
N GLU A 180 -69.97 -30.71 85.90
CA GLU A 180 -68.80 -31.49 86.32
C GLU A 180 -67.49 -30.67 86.18
N LEU A 181 -67.37 -29.87 85.12
CA LEU A 181 -66.24 -28.94 84.94
C LEU A 181 -66.19 -27.86 86.04
N ILE A 182 -67.34 -27.32 86.44
CA ILE A 182 -67.46 -26.33 87.52
C ILE A 182 -66.99 -26.94 88.85
N GLU A 183 -67.47 -28.14 89.20
CA GLU A 183 -67.07 -28.82 90.43
C GLU A 183 -65.57 -29.14 90.44
N SER A 184 -65.02 -29.59 89.30
CA SER A 184 -63.57 -29.85 89.17
C SER A 184 -62.73 -28.59 89.38
N PHE A 185 -63.19 -27.43 88.85
CA PHE A 185 -62.50 -26.15 89.01
C PHE A 185 -62.55 -25.68 90.45
N ILE A 186 -63.70 -25.78 91.11
CA ILE A 186 -63.87 -25.47 92.54
C ILE A 186 -62.91 -26.33 93.37
N SER A 187 -62.80 -27.64 93.09
CA SER A 187 -61.86 -28.50 93.82
C SER A 187 -60.39 -28.14 93.58
N ARG A 188 -60.01 -27.75 92.35
CA ARG A 188 -58.62 -27.46 92.00
C ARG A 188 -58.16 -26.10 92.53
N VAL A 189 -59.03 -25.10 92.51
CA VAL A 189 -58.76 -23.79 93.14
C VAL A 189 -58.82 -23.88 94.67
N GLY A 190 -59.77 -24.67 95.20
CA GLY A 190 -59.87 -24.93 96.63
C GLY A 190 -58.71 -25.75 97.21
N ALA A 191 -58.01 -26.55 96.39
CA ALA A 191 -56.84 -27.33 96.78
C ALA A 191 -55.49 -26.64 96.54
N SER A 192 -55.48 -25.48 95.87
CA SER A 192 -54.27 -24.67 95.62
C SER A 192 -54.20 -23.40 96.47
N ALA A 193 -55.11 -23.27 97.45
CA ALA A 193 -55.09 -22.33 98.56
C ALA A 193 -54.84 -23.09 99.87
#